data_AF-A0A424Y3A5-F1
#
_entry.id   AF-A0A424Y3A5-F1
#
_cell.length_a   1.000
_cell.length_b   1.000
_cell.length_c   1.000
_cell.angle_alpha   90.00
_cell.angle_beta   90.00
_cell.angle_gamma   90.00
#
_symmetry.space_group_name_H-M   'P 1'
#
loop_
_entity.id
_entity.type
_entity.pdbx_description
1 polymer ?
#
loop_
_entity_poly.entity_id
_entity_poly.type
_entity_poly.pdbx_seq_one_letter_code
_entity_poly.pdbx_strand_id
1 'polypeptide(L)'
;MDALGIRLTNWRNQTGGIDVKIELGYACLNTSVTIKMKTLRLKTYLEKGNEYLKELVLHNLNYLMECLKWNKENQVFFFRVSSDLVPLATHHEMSFVWQEDPDILAKCREIKAFAKLNGMRLSMHPGQYTLLNSHREEVLLRSVEDLEYHRQMAELLGVTDLILHVGGVYGDKSQAVRRWVEAWETLSQGVKDRLRLENDEKSYTIREVLEISDKTGIPAVLDFHHHRILPSMDTREALIKAVESWSGIGIPKVHLSSGKVSELDPKHHDLIHRTDYEMACEYFQWLPKEHKKIYLMLEAKKKEQSILKLRDQGDRPRGLTDPAV
;
A
#
# COMPACT_ATOMS: atom_id res chain seq x y z
N MET A 1 15.12 -17.39 32.16
CA MET A 1 15.30 -15.93 32.19
C MET A 1 14.36 -15.39 31.14
N ASP A 2 13.28 -14.83 31.66
CA ASP A 2 12.07 -14.40 30.96
C ASP A 2 12.32 -13.24 30.00
N ALA A 3 11.45 -13.15 28.98
CA ALA A 3 10.43 -12.10 28.87
C ALA A 3 10.08 -11.84 27.40
N LEU A 4 8.81 -11.49 27.18
CA LEU A 4 8.13 -11.18 25.91
C LEU A 4 7.56 -12.37 25.14
N GLY A 5 6.69 -13.11 25.83
CA GLY A 5 5.57 -13.80 25.18
C GLY A 5 4.66 -12.77 24.49
N ILE A 6 4.79 -12.68 23.17
CA ILE A 6 4.05 -11.80 22.27
C ILE A 6 2.57 -12.21 22.24
N ARG A 7 1.66 -11.35 22.71
CA ARG A 7 0.26 -11.41 22.26
C ARG A 7 0.14 -10.61 20.97
N LEU A 8 0.13 -11.34 19.87
CA LEU A 8 -0.41 -10.89 18.60
C LEU A 8 -1.88 -10.51 18.82
N THR A 9 -2.38 -9.50 18.11
CA THR A 9 -3.79 -9.08 18.10
C THR A 9 -4.65 -10.18 17.47
N ASN A 10 -4.89 -11.25 18.23
CA ASN A 10 -5.85 -12.29 17.89
C ASN A 10 -7.23 -11.73 18.24
N TRP A 11 -7.96 -11.22 17.25
CA TRP A 11 -9.36 -10.89 17.45
C TRP A 11 -10.15 -12.19 17.61
N ARG A 12 -10.43 -12.57 18.86
CA ARG A 12 -11.27 -13.73 19.19
C ARG A 12 -12.72 -13.28 19.37
N ASN A 13 -13.56 -13.58 18.40
CA ASN A 13 -15.00 -13.62 18.63
C ASN A 13 -15.39 -14.92 19.34
N GLN A 14 -16.44 -14.89 20.17
CA GLN A 14 -16.86 -16.00 21.05
C GLN A 14 -17.44 -17.22 20.29
N THR A 15 -17.36 -17.26 18.96
CA THR A 15 -18.08 -18.18 18.07
C THR A 15 -17.21 -19.29 17.44
N GLY A 16 -15.96 -19.48 17.88
CA GLY A 16 -15.13 -20.61 17.43
C GLY A 16 -14.61 -20.52 15.98
N GLY A 17 -14.57 -19.31 15.40
CA GLY A 17 -14.01 -19.05 14.07
C GLY A 17 -12.48 -19.20 13.99
N ILE A 18 -11.96 -19.24 12.77
CA ILE A 18 -10.52 -19.35 12.46
C ILE A 18 -9.80 -18.09 12.96
N ASP A 19 -8.67 -18.27 13.65
CA ASP A 19 -7.83 -17.17 14.16
C ASP A 19 -6.95 -16.63 13.00
N VAL A 20 -7.50 -15.76 12.16
CA VAL A 20 -6.74 -15.06 11.11
C VAL A 20 -5.96 -13.92 11.74
N LYS A 21 -4.64 -13.94 11.61
CA LYS A 21 -3.77 -12.86 12.08
C LYS A 21 -3.88 -11.64 11.17
N ILE A 22 -4.29 -10.50 11.72
CA ILE A 22 -4.40 -9.22 10.99
C ILE A 22 -3.17 -8.37 11.30
N GLU A 23 -2.42 -7.97 10.27
CA GLU A 23 -1.33 -6.98 10.38
C GLU A 23 -1.79 -5.63 9.86
N LEU A 24 -1.90 -4.65 10.76
CA LEU A 24 -2.26 -3.28 10.40
C LEU A 24 -1.07 -2.52 9.81
N GLY A 25 -1.34 -1.73 8.78
CA GLY A 25 -0.39 -0.77 8.22
C GLY A 25 -1.04 0.57 7.90
N TYR A 26 -0.21 1.56 7.60
CA TYR A 26 -0.66 2.90 7.19
C TYR A 26 0.23 3.45 6.07
N ALA A 27 -0.18 4.58 5.49
CA ALA A 27 0.34 5.05 4.22
C ALA A 27 1.16 6.35 4.23
N CYS A 28 2.36 6.27 3.66
CA CYS A 28 3.26 7.32 3.17
C CYS A 28 3.91 8.17 4.26
N LEU A 29 3.12 8.79 5.12
CA LEU A 29 3.58 9.76 6.11
C LEU A 29 3.29 9.24 7.51
N ASN A 30 4.20 9.52 8.44
CA ASN A 30 4.00 9.40 9.87
C ASN A 30 3.95 10.81 10.50
N THR A 31 2.85 11.14 11.20
CA THR A 31 2.68 12.45 11.83
C THR A 31 3.46 12.63 13.13
N SER A 32 3.82 11.51 13.77
CA SER A 32 4.63 11.44 14.98
C SER A 32 6.13 11.64 14.73
N VAL A 33 6.59 11.43 13.49
CA VAL A 33 7.99 11.71 13.10
C VAL A 33 8.19 13.21 12.87
N THR A 34 9.27 13.75 13.44
CA THR A 34 9.60 15.19 13.41
C THR A 34 10.09 15.65 12.04
N ILE A 35 10.91 14.83 11.37
CA ILE A 35 11.34 15.04 9.99
C ILE A 35 10.12 15.01 9.07
N LYS A 36 10.09 15.86 8.03
CA LYS A 36 9.04 15.85 7.00
C LYS A 36 9.64 15.51 5.64
N MET A 37 8.89 14.77 4.83
CA MET A 37 9.20 14.57 3.42
C MET A 37 9.31 15.91 2.69
N LYS A 38 10.23 15.97 1.73
CA LYS A 38 10.45 17.13 0.90
C LYS A 38 10.26 16.77 -0.57
N THR A 39 9.79 17.74 -1.33
CA THR A 39 9.75 17.71 -2.79
C THR A 39 10.28 19.04 -3.30
N LEU A 40 10.47 19.15 -4.62
CA LEU A 40 10.93 20.36 -5.27
C LEU A 40 10.15 20.59 -6.56
N ARG A 41 10.09 21.84 -7.00
CA ARG A 41 9.55 22.19 -8.32
C ARG A 41 10.66 22.04 -9.36
N LEU A 42 10.28 21.73 -10.59
CA LEU A 42 11.19 21.64 -11.74
C LEU A 42 12.14 22.85 -11.84
N LYS A 43 11.62 24.07 -11.70
CA LYS A 43 12.44 25.29 -11.69
C LYS A 43 13.59 25.23 -10.67
N THR A 44 13.32 24.75 -9.46
CA THR A 44 14.34 24.62 -8.42
C THR A 44 15.39 23.55 -8.77
N TYR A 45 14.99 22.47 -9.44
CA TYR A 45 15.92 21.48 -9.95
C TYR A 45 16.83 22.07 -11.03
N LEU A 46 16.26 22.78 -12.01
CA LEU A 46 17.03 23.42 -13.08
C LEU A 46 18.02 24.47 -12.56
N GLU A 47 17.69 25.15 -11.45
CA GLU A 47 18.56 26.14 -10.82
C GLU A 47 19.66 25.53 -9.94
N LYS A 48 19.34 24.47 -9.18
CA LYS A 48 20.24 23.90 -8.15
C LYS A 48 20.95 22.61 -8.57
N GLY A 49 20.47 21.94 -9.61
CA GLY A 49 21.07 20.74 -10.17
C GLY A 49 20.97 19.47 -9.32
N ASN A 50 21.75 18.47 -9.72
CA ASN A 50 21.68 17.10 -9.22
C ASN A 50 22.10 16.97 -7.74
N GLU A 51 23.08 17.75 -7.28
CA GLU A 51 23.55 17.70 -5.88
C GLU A 51 22.43 18.06 -4.90
N TYR A 52 21.65 19.10 -5.19
CA TYR A 52 20.52 19.48 -4.35
C TYR A 52 19.41 18.43 -4.34
N LEU A 53 19.18 17.77 -5.48
CA LEU A 53 18.22 16.69 -5.55
C LEU A 53 18.71 15.45 -4.78
N LYS A 54 20.00 15.11 -4.86
CA LYS A 54 20.62 14.06 -4.05
C LYS A 54 20.44 14.32 -2.55
N GLU A 55 20.69 15.54 -2.08
CA GLU A 55 20.44 15.92 -0.68
C GLU A 55 18.97 15.69 -0.28
N LEU A 56 18.02 16.02 -1.16
CA LEU A 56 16.59 15.81 -0.91
C LEU A 56 16.21 14.34 -0.91
N VAL A 57 16.76 13.53 -1.80
CA VAL A 57 16.55 12.07 -1.82
C VAL A 57 17.07 11.45 -0.53
N LEU A 58 18.30 11.78 -0.11
CA LEU A 58 18.88 11.28 1.15
C LEU A 58 18.08 11.75 2.37
N HIS A 59 17.58 12.99 2.36
CA HIS A 59 16.66 13.49 3.39
C HIS A 59 15.37 12.65 3.45
N ASN A 60 14.76 12.35 2.32
CA ASN A 60 13.54 11.53 2.23
C ASN A 60 13.78 10.07 2.65
N LEU A 61 14.93 9.49 2.30
CA LEU A 61 15.33 8.16 2.76
C LEU A 61 15.60 8.12 4.28
N ASN A 62 16.18 9.18 4.84
CA ASN A 62 16.30 9.33 6.29
C ASN A 62 14.92 9.41 6.96
N TYR A 63 13.98 10.17 6.39
CA TYR A 63 12.59 10.20 6.86
C TYR A 63 11.95 8.81 6.86
N LEU A 64 12.13 8.04 5.77
CA LEU A 64 11.64 6.66 5.69
C LEU A 64 12.24 5.79 6.81
N MET A 65 13.54 5.88 7.04
CA MET A 65 14.19 5.14 8.12
C MET A 65 13.61 5.50 9.50
N GLU A 66 13.37 6.77 9.78
CA GLU A 66 12.75 7.20 11.05
C GLU A 66 11.30 6.69 11.17
N CYS A 67 10.54 6.65 10.07
CA CYS A 67 9.23 6.00 10.08
C CYS A 67 9.32 4.51 10.41
N LEU A 68 10.29 3.79 9.85
CA LEU A 68 10.47 2.36 10.13
C LEU A 68 10.92 2.10 11.58
N LYS A 69 11.79 2.95 12.14
CA LYS A 69 12.16 2.87 13.57
C LYS A 69 10.95 3.10 14.47
N TRP A 70 10.19 4.15 14.22
CA TRP A 70 8.95 4.41 14.95
C TRP A 70 7.97 3.24 14.83
N ASN A 71 7.84 2.68 13.62
CA ASN A 71 6.99 1.52 13.36
C ASN A 71 7.41 0.30 14.19
N LYS A 72 8.71 0.01 14.26
CA LYS A 72 9.23 -1.07 15.11
C LYS A 72 8.86 -0.85 16.58
N GLU A 73 9.11 0.34 17.10
CA GLU A 73 8.83 0.71 18.49
C GLU A 73 7.33 0.61 18.83
N ASN A 74 6.48 0.94 17.85
CA ASN A 74 5.03 0.88 17.97
C ASN A 74 4.43 -0.41 17.42
N GLN A 75 5.23 -1.45 17.15
CA GLN A 75 4.76 -2.75 16.67
C GLN A 75 3.84 -2.66 15.43
N VAL A 76 4.21 -1.84 14.45
CA VAL A 76 3.57 -1.73 13.13
C VAL A 76 4.52 -2.33 12.10
N PHE A 77 4.17 -3.46 11.49
CA PHE A 77 5.06 -4.20 10.59
C PHE A 77 4.62 -4.13 9.12
N PHE A 78 3.73 -3.21 8.80
CA PHE A 78 3.25 -2.99 7.45
C PHE A 78 3.19 -1.49 7.12
N PHE A 79 3.84 -1.08 6.03
CA PHE A 79 3.94 0.33 5.69
C PHE A 79 3.89 0.53 4.17
N ARG A 80 3.10 1.51 3.72
CA ARG A 80 3.17 1.97 2.32
C ARG A 80 4.17 3.12 2.24
N VAL A 81 5.28 2.89 1.54
CA VAL A 81 6.32 3.88 1.27
C VAL A 81 5.78 4.92 0.29
N SER A 82 6.18 6.18 0.48
CA SER A 82 5.79 7.26 -0.43
C SER A 82 6.41 7.07 -1.81
N SER A 83 5.64 7.31 -2.88
CA SER A 83 6.15 7.34 -4.26
C SER A 83 7.05 8.56 -4.52
N ASP A 84 6.98 9.58 -3.66
CA ASP A 84 7.73 10.84 -3.77
C ASP A 84 9.14 10.78 -3.14
N LEU A 85 9.71 9.59 -2.91
CA LEU A 85 11.06 9.46 -2.36
C LEU A 85 12.11 10.18 -3.21
N VAL A 86 12.00 10.02 -4.53
CA VAL A 86 12.82 10.72 -5.52
C VAL A 86 11.95 11.74 -6.26
N PRO A 87 12.03 13.03 -5.88
CA PRO A 87 11.29 14.07 -6.59
C PRO A 87 11.66 14.11 -8.06
N LEU A 88 10.66 14.22 -8.93
CA LEU A 88 10.82 14.31 -10.39
C LEU A 88 11.48 13.07 -11.06
N ALA A 89 11.48 11.90 -10.40
CA ALA A 89 12.19 10.71 -10.88
C ALA A 89 11.93 10.35 -12.35
N THR A 90 10.69 10.56 -12.83
CA THR A 90 10.23 10.22 -14.18
C THR A 90 10.03 11.45 -15.07
N HIS A 91 10.50 12.62 -14.64
CA HIS A 91 10.38 13.85 -15.43
C HIS A 91 11.46 13.89 -16.52
N HIS A 92 11.10 14.15 -17.77
CA HIS A 92 12.04 14.14 -18.91
C HIS A 92 13.29 15.07 -18.78
N GLU A 93 13.19 16.17 -18.03
CA GLU A 93 14.35 17.06 -17.77
C GLU A 93 15.28 16.55 -16.65
N MET A 94 14.87 15.51 -15.91
CA MET A 94 15.67 14.92 -14.84
C MET A 94 16.82 14.10 -15.42
N SER A 95 18.05 14.53 -15.17
CA SER A 95 19.28 13.88 -15.66
C SER A 95 20.04 13.09 -14.59
N PHE A 96 19.62 13.18 -13.32
CA PHE A 96 20.34 12.53 -12.22
C PHE A 96 20.04 11.03 -12.17
N VAL A 97 21.09 10.22 -12.33
CA VAL A 97 21.06 8.75 -12.25
C VAL A 97 21.13 8.32 -10.77
N TRP A 98 20.09 8.62 -10.02
CA TRP A 98 20.01 8.41 -8.57
C TRP A 98 20.18 6.94 -8.16
N GLN A 99 19.80 6.01 -9.05
CA GLN A 99 19.89 4.57 -8.84
C GLN A 99 21.32 4.01 -8.88
N GLU A 100 22.30 4.80 -9.34
CA GLU A 100 23.73 4.43 -9.34
C GLU A 100 24.53 5.20 -8.29
N ASP A 101 23.92 6.19 -7.63
CA ASP A 101 24.60 7.02 -6.64
C ASP A 101 24.97 6.18 -5.38
N PRO A 102 26.25 6.17 -4.97
CA PRO A 102 26.72 5.30 -3.90
C PRO A 102 26.08 5.60 -2.53
N ASP A 103 25.76 6.86 -2.24
CA ASP A 103 25.19 7.26 -0.96
C ASP A 103 23.70 6.86 -0.88
N ILE A 104 22.96 7.08 -1.97
CA ILE A 104 21.57 6.63 -2.10
C ILE A 104 21.50 5.11 -2.00
N LEU A 105 22.36 4.39 -2.74
CA LEU A 105 22.43 2.94 -2.69
C LEU A 105 22.79 2.42 -1.28
N ALA A 106 23.75 3.05 -0.60
CA ALA A 106 24.10 2.71 0.77
C ALA A 106 22.91 2.88 1.72
N LYS A 107 22.18 4.00 1.60
CA LYS A 107 21.02 4.26 2.45
C LYS A 107 19.86 3.30 2.17
N CYS A 108 19.59 2.99 0.90
CA CYS A 108 18.59 1.99 0.54
C CYS A 108 18.94 0.59 1.10
N ARG A 109 20.21 0.17 1.04
CA ARG A 109 20.67 -1.09 1.65
C ARG A 109 20.43 -1.12 3.16
N GLU A 110 20.72 -0.02 3.86
CA GLU A 110 20.45 0.13 5.30
C GLU A 110 18.96 -0.05 5.61
N ILE A 111 18.08 0.63 4.85
CA ILE A 111 16.62 0.56 4.99
C ILE A 111 16.10 -0.86 4.72
N LYS A 112 16.53 -1.47 3.62
CA LYS A 112 16.15 -2.84 3.25
C LYS A 112 16.59 -3.85 4.31
N ALA A 113 17.81 -3.73 4.83
CA ALA A 113 18.32 -4.58 5.89
C ALA A 113 17.50 -4.41 7.17
N PHE A 114 17.17 -3.17 7.56
CA PHE A 114 16.33 -2.89 8.71
C PHE A 114 14.92 -3.48 8.57
N ALA A 115 14.25 -3.26 7.43
CA ALA A 115 12.91 -3.79 7.17
C ALA A 115 12.90 -5.32 7.23
N LYS A 116 13.88 -5.97 6.57
CA LYS A 116 14.02 -7.44 6.56
C LYS A 116 14.28 -7.99 7.96
N LEU A 117 15.22 -7.39 8.71
CA LEU A 117 15.58 -7.83 10.07
C LEU A 117 14.37 -7.80 11.01
N ASN A 118 13.49 -6.83 10.85
CA ASN A 118 12.32 -6.64 11.72
C ASN A 118 11.03 -7.24 11.14
N GLY A 119 11.11 -8.03 10.05
CA GLY A 119 9.95 -8.70 9.46
C GLY A 119 8.88 -7.76 8.90
N MET A 120 9.29 -6.56 8.45
CA MET A 120 8.38 -5.55 7.91
C MET A 120 8.03 -5.83 6.45
N ARG A 121 6.75 -5.65 6.09
CA ARG A 121 6.28 -5.64 4.71
C ARG A 121 6.17 -4.19 4.23
N LEU A 122 6.70 -3.91 3.04
CA LEU A 122 6.62 -2.60 2.41
C LEU A 122 5.83 -2.70 1.10
N SER A 123 4.95 -1.71 0.86
CA SER A 123 4.25 -1.53 -0.42
C SER A 123 4.44 -0.11 -0.96
N MET A 124 4.17 0.12 -2.23
CA MET A 124 4.03 1.45 -2.83
C MET A 124 2.74 1.52 -3.63
N HIS A 125 2.27 2.72 -3.91
CA HIS A 125 1.11 2.94 -4.79
C HIS A 125 1.49 4.06 -5.77
N PRO A 126 1.91 3.72 -7.00
CA PRO A 126 2.10 4.68 -8.07
C PRO A 126 0.91 5.65 -8.19
N GLY A 127 1.20 6.88 -8.60
CA GLY A 127 0.21 7.96 -8.58
C GLY A 127 -0.95 7.74 -9.57
N GLN A 128 -1.99 8.56 -9.43
CA GLN A 128 -3.18 8.55 -10.31
C GLN A 128 -2.90 8.81 -11.81
N TYR A 129 -1.67 9.21 -12.16
CA TYR A 129 -1.27 9.48 -13.53
C TYR A 129 -0.71 8.23 -14.25
N THR A 130 -0.48 7.15 -13.51
CA THR A 130 0.01 5.87 -14.03
C THR A 130 -1.18 5.08 -14.56
N LEU A 131 -1.48 5.23 -15.85
CA LEU A 131 -2.71 4.77 -16.52
C LEU A 131 -2.37 3.80 -17.66
N LEU A 132 -2.26 2.51 -17.33
CA LEU A 132 -1.98 1.44 -18.30
C LEU A 132 -3.06 1.26 -19.37
N ASN A 133 -4.29 1.69 -19.11
CA ASN A 133 -5.40 1.59 -20.05
C ASN A 133 -5.66 2.85 -20.89
N SER A 134 -4.74 3.82 -20.83
CA SER A 134 -4.84 5.04 -21.63
C SER A 134 -4.94 4.71 -23.13
N HIS A 135 -5.83 5.41 -23.84
CA HIS A 135 -5.90 5.36 -25.30
C HIS A 135 -4.84 6.24 -25.98
N ARG A 136 -4.13 7.07 -25.19
CA ARG A 136 -3.04 7.92 -25.64
C ARG A 136 -1.71 7.22 -25.38
N GLU A 137 -0.94 6.98 -26.44
CA GLU A 137 0.33 6.25 -26.42
C GLU A 137 1.36 6.94 -25.51
N GLU A 138 1.44 8.27 -25.54
CA GLU A 138 2.40 9.02 -24.73
C GLU A 138 2.13 8.90 -23.22
N VAL A 139 0.87 8.70 -22.82
CA VAL A 139 0.52 8.46 -21.42
C VAL A 139 0.86 7.03 -21.02
N LEU A 140 0.63 6.05 -21.91
CA LEU A 140 1.00 4.67 -21.66
C LEU A 140 2.51 4.55 -21.46
N LEU A 141 3.31 5.12 -22.36
CA LEU A 141 4.79 5.11 -22.26
C LEU A 141 5.27 5.71 -20.93
N ARG A 142 4.76 6.87 -20.55
CA ARG A 142 5.09 7.50 -19.24
C ARG A 142 4.63 6.67 -18.05
N SER A 143 3.52 5.95 -18.18
CA SER A 143 3.03 5.06 -17.12
C SER A 143 3.95 3.85 -16.96
N VAL A 144 4.47 3.30 -18.06
CA VAL A 144 5.45 2.21 -18.03
C VAL A 144 6.78 2.70 -17.42
N GLU A 145 7.26 3.88 -17.80
CA GLU A 145 8.43 4.52 -17.19
C GLU A 145 8.26 4.73 -15.68
N ASP A 146 7.07 5.18 -15.25
CA ASP A 146 6.76 5.35 -13.84
C ASP A 146 6.74 4.02 -13.07
N LEU A 147 6.18 2.95 -13.64
CA LEU A 147 6.23 1.63 -13.04
C LEU A 147 7.65 1.08 -12.95
N GLU A 148 8.49 1.38 -13.93
CA GLU A 148 9.89 0.96 -13.96
C GLU A 148 10.72 1.71 -12.89
N TYR A 149 10.45 3.00 -12.66
CA TYR A 149 10.96 3.73 -11.50
C TYR A 149 10.56 3.03 -10.18
N HIS A 150 9.27 2.71 -10.03
CA HIS A 150 8.78 2.04 -8.82
C HIS A 150 9.39 0.64 -8.65
N ARG A 151 9.63 -0.10 -9.74
CA ARG A 151 10.35 -1.39 -9.71
C ARG A 151 11.77 -1.21 -9.17
N GLN A 152 12.53 -0.25 -9.70
CA GLN A 152 13.90 0.02 -9.24
C GLN A 152 13.92 0.37 -7.76
N MET A 153 13.01 1.26 -7.32
CA MET A 153 12.90 1.59 -5.90
C MET A 153 12.49 0.40 -5.04
N ALA A 154 11.57 -0.43 -5.55
CA ALA A 154 11.13 -1.61 -4.86
C ALA A 154 12.24 -2.62 -4.63
N GLU A 155 13.13 -2.82 -5.61
CA GLU A 155 14.29 -3.70 -5.47
C GLU A 155 15.30 -3.18 -4.45
N LEU A 156 15.57 -1.87 -4.49
CA LEU A 156 16.52 -1.22 -3.59
C LEU A 156 16.06 -1.23 -2.13
N LEU A 157 14.75 -1.07 -1.88
CA LEU A 157 14.18 -1.01 -0.53
C LEU A 157 13.60 -2.35 -0.04
N GLY A 158 13.38 -3.32 -0.93
CA GLY A 158 12.68 -4.56 -0.59
C GLY A 158 11.16 -4.43 -0.51
N VAL A 159 10.56 -3.55 -1.31
CA VAL A 159 9.11 -3.43 -1.46
C VAL A 159 8.57 -4.63 -2.24
N THR A 160 7.49 -5.23 -1.75
CA THR A 160 6.92 -6.46 -2.30
C THR A 160 5.73 -6.21 -3.20
N ASP A 161 5.04 -5.08 -3.04
CA ASP A 161 3.77 -4.82 -3.73
C ASP A 161 3.70 -3.37 -4.25
N LEU A 162 3.40 -3.23 -5.54
CA LEU A 162 3.04 -1.98 -6.21
C LEU A 162 1.55 -2.01 -6.50
N ILE A 163 0.76 -1.12 -5.92
CA ILE A 163 -0.70 -1.14 -6.07
C ILE A 163 -1.13 -0.12 -7.11
N LEU A 164 -1.94 -0.54 -8.07
CA LEU A 164 -2.46 0.31 -9.13
C LEU A 164 -3.96 0.12 -9.28
N HIS A 165 -4.67 1.19 -9.64
CA HIS A 165 -6.05 1.08 -10.14
C HIS A 165 -6.05 0.74 -11.64
N VAL A 166 -7.20 0.34 -12.16
CA VAL A 166 -7.34 0.03 -13.60
C VAL A 166 -7.14 1.28 -14.47
N GLY A 167 -7.66 2.44 -14.04
CA GLY A 167 -7.49 3.73 -14.73
C GLY A 167 -8.80 4.32 -15.24
N GLY A 168 -8.82 4.85 -16.46
CA GLY A 168 -10.00 5.55 -17.01
C GLY A 168 -10.97 4.64 -17.77
N VAL A 169 -12.27 4.99 -17.84
CA VAL A 169 -13.27 4.25 -18.65
C VAL A 169 -13.21 4.65 -20.13
N TYR A 170 -12.89 5.91 -20.43
CA TYR A 170 -12.78 6.45 -21.80
C TYR A 170 -14.00 6.17 -22.71
N GLY A 171 -15.21 6.15 -22.13
CA GLY A 171 -16.47 5.93 -22.86
C GLY A 171 -16.80 4.48 -23.19
N ASP A 172 -15.82 3.57 -23.17
CA ASP A 172 -16.02 2.13 -23.38
C ASP A 172 -15.13 1.32 -22.44
N LYS A 173 -15.77 0.78 -21.41
CA LYS A 173 -15.13 0.00 -20.35
C LYS A 173 -14.52 -1.30 -20.87
N SER A 174 -15.19 -1.97 -21.81
CA SER A 174 -14.70 -3.22 -22.38
C SER A 174 -13.43 -3.00 -23.21
N GLN A 175 -13.39 -1.92 -24.00
CA GLN A 175 -12.17 -1.50 -24.70
C GLN A 175 -11.05 -1.14 -23.73
N ALA A 176 -11.37 -0.41 -22.65
CA ALA A 176 -10.38 0.01 -21.67
C ALA A 176 -9.75 -1.18 -20.93
N VAL A 177 -10.55 -2.19 -20.55
CA VAL A 177 -10.04 -3.44 -19.99
C VAL A 177 -9.13 -4.18 -20.98
N ARG A 178 -9.52 -4.26 -22.26
CA ARG A 178 -8.65 -4.87 -23.30
C ARG A 178 -7.30 -4.17 -23.42
N ARG A 179 -7.29 -2.84 -23.49
CA ARG A 179 -6.04 -2.06 -23.49
C ARG A 179 -5.19 -2.30 -22.25
N TRP A 180 -5.82 -2.42 -21.09
CA TRP A 180 -5.09 -2.73 -19.85
C TRP A 180 -4.36 -4.08 -19.97
N VAL A 181 -5.05 -5.12 -20.45
CA VAL A 181 -4.47 -6.46 -20.65
C VAL A 181 -3.38 -6.46 -21.72
N GLU A 182 -3.57 -5.73 -22.82
CA GLU A 182 -2.53 -5.56 -23.85
C GLU A 182 -1.30 -4.83 -23.29
N ALA A 183 -1.50 -3.76 -22.51
CA ALA A 183 -0.42 -3.05 -21.84
C ALA A 183 0.32 -3.93 -20.82
N TRP A 184 -0.40 -4.74 -20.06
CA TRP A 184 0.16 -5.72 -19.13
C TRP A 184 1.20 -6.60 -19.81
N GLU A 185 0.92 -7.09 -21.02
CA GLU A 185 1.86 -7.95 -21.75
C GLU A 185 3.22 -7.28 -22.02
N THR A 186 3.24 -5.96 -22.17
CA THR A 186 4.45 -5.18 -22.47
C THR A 186 5.29 -4.83 -21.24
N LEU A 187 4.78 -5.03 -20.02
CA LEU A 187 5.50 -4.70 -18.79
C LEU A 187 6.70 -5.62 -18.55
N SER A 188 7.75 -5.09 -17.91
CA SER A 188 8.89 -5.90 -17.47
C SER A 188 8.46 -6.93 -16.41
N GLN A 189 9.10 -8.10 -16.38
CA GLN A 189 8.77 -9.13 -15.40
C GLN A 189 8.88 -8.63 -13.96
N GLY A 190 9.90 -7.81 -13.66
CA GLY A 190 10.08 -7.25 -12.32
C GLY A 190 8.95 -6.31 -11.88
N VAL A 191 8.27 -5.64 -12.83
CA VAL A 191 7.00 -4.93 -12.56
C VAL A 191 5.88 -5.93 -12.32
N LYS A 192 5.68 -6.90 -13.23
CA LYS A 192 4.61 -7.92 -13.12
C LYS A 192 4.65 -8.68 -11.78
N ASP A 193 5.84 -9.05 -11.31
CA ASP A 193 6.04 -9.76 -10.04
C ASP A 193 5.49 -9.00 -8.82
N ARG A 194 5.44 -7.67 -8.90
CA ARG A 194 5.10 -6.78 -7.77
C ARG A 194 3.77 -6.07 -7.95
N LEU A 195 3.28 -5.91 -9.17
CA LEU A 195 2.05 -5.18 -9.44
C LEU A 195 0.84 -5.92 -8.87
N ARG A 196 -0.09 -5.18 -8.29
CA ARG A 196 -1.39 -5.64 -7.77
C ARG A 196 -2.46 -4.68 -8.23
N LEU A 197 -3.66 -5.18 -8.49
CA LEU A 197 -4.75 -4.40 -9.07
C LEU A 197 -5.84 -4.15 -8.03
N GLU A 198 -6.18 -2.89 -7.81
CA GLU A 198 -7.15 -2.48 -6.79
C GLU A 198 -8.45 -1.95 -7.42
N ASN A 199 -9.59 -2.33 -6.84
CA ASN A 199 -10.89 -1.76 -7.22
C ASN A 199 -11.01 -0.30 -6.77
N ASP A 200 -11.77 0.50 -7.49
CA ASP A 200 -11.98 1.91 -7.20
C ASP A 200 -13.47 2.25 -7.01
N GLU A 201 -13.75 3.45 -6.53
CA GLU A 201 -15.07 3.90 -6.12
C GLU A 201 -15.92 4.54 -7.23
N LYS A 202 -15.38 4.64 -8.46
CA LYS A 202 -16.02 5.37 -9.58
C LYS A 202 -16.17 4.56 -10.84
N SER A 203 -15.13 3.83 -11.21
CA SER A 203 -14.87 3.29 -12.52
C SER A 203 -14.86 1.79 -12.47
N TYR A 204 -13.97 1.14 -11.72
CA TYR A 204 -13.78 -0.31 -11.80
C TYR A 204 -14.07 -1.02 -10.48
N THR A 205 -15.08 -1.88 -10.53
CA THR A 205 -15.51 -2.71 -9.40
C THR A 205 -14.56 -3.89 -9.17
N ILE A 206 -14.67 -4.53 -8.00
CA ILE A 206 -13.89 -5.75 -7.72
C ILE A 206 -14.17 -6.88 -8.73
N ARG A 207 -15.39 -6.98 -9.28
CA ARG A 207 -15.70 -7.94 -10.34
C ARG A 207 -14.79 -7.77 -11.56
N GLU A 208 -14.62 -6.53 -12.00
CA GLU A 208 -13.85 -6.20 -13.20
C GLU A 208 -12.35 -6.31 -12.94
N VAL A 209 -11.91 -6.02 -11.72
CA VAL A 209 -10.54 -6.30 -11.28
C VAL A 209 -10.26 -7.80 -11.29
N LEU A 210 -11.18 -8.63 -10.80
CA LEU A 210 -11.06 -10.10 -10.85
C LEU A 210 -11.07 -10.63 -12.29
N GLU A 211 -11.87 -10.07 -13.19
CA GLU A 211 -11.84 -10.44 -14.61
C GLU A 211 -10.49 -10.14 -15.29
N ILE A 212 -9.80 -9.07 -14.87
CA ILE A 212 -8.43 -8.78 -15.30
C ILE A 212 -7.45 -9.76 -14.65
N SER A 213 -7.62 -10.03 -13.36
CA SER A 213 -6.83 -11.01 -12.60
C SER A 213 -6.85 -12.38 -13.26
N ASP A 214 -8.03 -12.89 -13.64
CA ASP A 214 -8.19 -14.19 -14.30
C ASP A 214 -7.46 -14.28 -15.65
N LYS A 215 -7.34 -13.16 -16.37
CA LYS A 215 -6.68 -13.11 -17.69
C LYS A 215 -5.17 -12.98 -17.61
N THR A 216 -4.65 -12.39 -16.53
CA THR A 216 -3.26 -11.92 -16.46
C THR A 216 -2.46 -12.53 -15.31
N GLY A 217 -3.13 -13.13 -14.33
CA GLY A 217 -2.55 -13.62 -13.09
C GLY A 217 -2.19 -12.53 -12.08
N ILE A 218 -2.53 -11.25 -12.32
CA ILE A 218 -2.25 -10.18 -11.37
C ILE A 218 -3.12 -10.34 -10.10
N PRO A 219 -2.56 -10.29 -8.88
CA PRO A 219 -3.38 -10.38 -7.68
C PRO A 219 -4.27 -9.15 -7.49
N ALA A 220 -5.51 -9.40 -7.08
CA ALA A 220 -6.50 -8.38 -6.76
C ALA A 220 -6.37 -7.89 -5.32
N VAL A 221 -6.44 -6.58 -5.11
CA VAL A 221 -6.55 -5.93 -3.80
C VAL A 221 -7.98 -5.45 -3.65
N LEU A 222 -8.69 -6.02 -2.68
CA LEU A 222 -9.98 -5.49 -2.26
C LEU A 222 -9.76 -4.25 -1.39
N ASP A 223 -10.28 -3.11 -1.83
CA ASP A 223 -10.57 -1.97 -0.96
C ASP A 223 -12.04 -2.02 -0.53
N PHE A 224 -12.26 -2.18 0.78
CA PHE A 224 -13.58 -2.29 1.38
C PHE A 224 -14.43 -1.04 1.21
N HIS A 225 -13.82 0.15 1.24
CA HIS A 225 -14.52 1.43 1.12
C HIS A 225 -14.95 1.67 -0.33
N HIS A 226 -14.05 1.45 -1.28
CA HIS A 226 -14.36 1.49 -2.72
C HIS A 226 -15.46 0.49 -3.07
N HIS A 227 -15.38 -0.73 -2.53
CA HIS A 227 -16.40 -1.75 -2.77
C HIS A 227 -17.76 -1.38 -2.18
N ARG A 228 -17.78 -0.71 -1.02
CA ARG A 228 -19.02 -0.21 -0.42
C ARG A 228 -19.68 0.88 -1.27
N ILE A 229 -18.88 1.77 -1.86
CA ILE A 229 -19.38 2.87 -2.71
C ILE A 229 -19.84 2.32 -4.07
N LEU A 230 -19.08 1.41 -4.66
CA LEU A 230 -19.35 0.82 -5.97
C LEU A 230 -19.37 -0.71 -5.90
N PRO A 231 -20.45 -1.31 -5.34
CA PRO A 231 -20.56 -2.74 -5.17
C PRO A 231 -20.83 -3.46 -6.50
N SER A 232 -20.40 -4.72 -6.59
CA SER A 232 -20.64 -5.59 -7.78
C SER A 232 -20.90 -7.05 -7.46
N MET A 233 -20.72 -7.44 -6.20
CA MET A 233 -21.00 -8.76 -5.63
C MET A 233 -21.05 -8.65 -4.11
N ASP A 234 -21.39 -9.75 -3.44
CA ASP A 234 -21.34 -9.83 -1.98
C ASP A 234 -19.91 -9.62 -1.45
N THR A 235 -19.75 -8.90 -0.34
CA THR A 235 -18.43 -8.55 0.22
C THR A 235 -17.63 -9.77 0.65
N ARG A 236 -18.28 -10.81 1.18
CA ARG A 236 -17.59 -12.06 1.56
C ARG A 236 -17.11 -12.77 0.31
N GLU A 237 -17.93 -12.86 -0.73
CA GLU A 237 -17.52 -13.42 -2.03
C GLU A 237 -16.34 -12.64 -2.63
N ALA A 238 -16.43 -11.31 -2.66
CA ALA A 238 -15.37 -10.43 -3.14
C ALA A 238 -14.04 -10.65 -2.41
N LEU A 239 -14.09 -10.71 -1.07
CA LEU A 239 -12.91 -10.94 -0.24
C LEU A 239 -12.27 -12.29 -0.52
N ILE A 240 -13.06 -13.38 -0.57
CA ILE A 240 -12.55 -14.73 -0.80
C ILE A 240 -11.85 -14.80 -2.16
N LYS A 241 -12.51 -14.33 -3.23
CA LYS A 241 -11.94 -14.33 -4.58
C LYS A 241 -10.70 -13.46 -4.69
N ALA A 242 -10.73 -12.26 -4.08
CA ALA A 242 -9.56 -11.39 -4.05
C ALA A 242 -8.39 -12.08 -3.36
N VAL A 243 -8.61 -12.74 -2.21
CA VAL A 243 -7.58 -13.48 -1.47
C VAL A 243 -7.06 -14.70 -2.25
N GLU A 244 -7.93 -15.45 -2.92
CA GLU A 244 -7.56 -16.61 -3.73
C GLU A 244 -6.63 -16.22 -4.90
N SER A 245 -6.80 -15.02 -5.47
CA SER A 245 -5.90 -14.49 -6.52
C SER A 245 -4.44 -14.31 -6.07
N TRP A 246 -4.13 -14.41 -4.77
CA TRP A 246 -2.77 -14.36 -4.23
C TRP A 246 -2.13 -15.75 -4.02
N SER A 247 -2.86 -16.83 -4.32
CA SER A 247 -2.38 -18.20 -4.10
C SER A 247 -1.05 -18.43 -4.83
N GLY A 248 -0.04 -18.92 -4.10
CA GLY A 248 1.31 -19.13 -4.63
C GLY A 248 2.18 -17.87 -4.78
N ILE A 249 1.64 -16.66 -4.56
CA ILE A 249 2.36 -15.39 -4.74
C ILE A 249 2.79 -14.81 -3.38
N GLY A 250 1.91 -14.82 -2.39
CA GLY A 250 2.23 -14.29 -1.07
C GLY A 250 1.02 -14.15 -0.16
N ILE A 251 1.21 -13.43 0.94
CA ILE A 251 0.12 -13.16 1.89
C ILE A 251 -0.77 -12.06 1.30
N PRO A 252 -2.10 -12.21 1.27
CA PRO A 252 -2.98 -11.19 0.73
C PRO A 252 -2.88 -9.85 1.44
N LYS A 253 -3.15 -8.80 0.67
CA LYS A 253 -3.24 -7.42 1.13
C LYS A 253 -4.61 -6.86 0.74
N VAL A 254 -5.24 -6.15 1.67
CA VAL A 254 -6.52 -5.44 1.48
C VAL A 254 -6.42 -4.03 2.04
N HIS A 255 -7.29 -3.14 1.58
CA HIS A 255 -7.35 -1.75 2.01
C HIS A 255 -8.65 -1.45 2.74
N LEU A 256 -8.58 -0.53 3.71
CA LEU A 256 -9.73 -0.04 4.46
C LEU A 256 -9.62 1.46 4.69
N SER A 257 -10.72 2.13 4.39
CA SER A 257 -10.96 3.55 4.66
C SER A 257 -12.31 3.73 5.33
N SER A 258 -12.53 4.91 5.90
CA SER A 258 -13.84 5.36 6.37
C SER A 258 -14.21 6.64 5.64
N GLY A 259 -15.48 6.78 5.25
CA GLY A 259 -15.96 8.00 4.58
C GLY A 259 -15.97 9.22 5.51
N LYS A 260 -15.63 10.39 4.97
CA LYS A 260 -15.41 11.61 5.75
C LYS A 260 -16.66 12.15 6.42
N VAL A 261 -17.78 12.21 5.69
CA VAL A 261 -19.04 12.76 6.21
C VAL A 261 -20.10 11.67 6.37
N SER A 262 -20.13 10.70 5.46
CA SER A 262 -21.03 9.55 5.48
C SER A 262 -20.28 8.29 5.04
N GLU A 263 -20.88 7.12 5.26
CA GLU A 263 -20.27 5.84 4.89
C GLU A 263 -19.97 5.69 3.39
N LEU A 264 -20.67 6.45 2.53
CA LEU A 264 -20.49 6.44 1.07
C LEU A 264 -19.70 7.65 0.56
N ASP A 265 -19.15 8.49 1.44
CA ASP A 265 -18.31 9.61 1.02
C ASP A 265 -16.97 9.06 0.49
N PRO A 266 -16.61 9.30 -0.79
CA PRO A 266 -15.34 8.81 -1.34
C PRO A 266 -14.12 9.47 -0.68
N LYS A 267 -14.28 10.59 0.02
CA LYS A 267 -13.17 11.21 0.74
C LYS A 267 -12.91 10.46 2.03
N HIS A 268 -11.64 10.14 2.28
CA HIS A 268 -11.26 9.46 3.50
C HIS A 268 -11.39 10.40 4.71
N HIS A 269 -11.87 9.84 5.81
CA HIS A 269 -11.92 10.48 7.12
C HIS A 269 -10.50 10.66 7.71
N ASP A 270 -10.40 11.44 8.78
CA ASP A 270 -9.14 11.66 9.48
C ASP A 270 -8.59 10.40 10.14
N LEU A 271 -9.49 9.56 10.64
CA LEU A 271 -9.21 8.29 11.32
C LEU A 271 -10.15 7.20 10.80
N ILE A 272 -9.73 5.94 10.87
CA ILE A 272 -10.60 4.79 10.61
C ILE A 272 -11.65 4.65 11.73
N HIS A 273 -12.91 4.49 11.37
CA HIS A 273 -13.98 4.21 12.31
C HIS A 273 -13.89 2.78 12.81
N ARG A 274 -14.16 2.59 14.11
CA ARG A 274 -14.11 1.27 14.74
C ARG A 274 -15.08 0.28 14.10
N THR A 275 -16.28 0.73 13.73
CA THR A 275 -17.30 -0.10 13.07
C THR A 275 -16.82 -0.63 11.71
N ASP A 276 -16.12 0.18 10.92
CA ASP A 276 -15.55 -0.23 9.64
C ASP A 276 -14.44 -1.27 9.82
N TYR A 277 -13.61 -1.10 10.85
CA TYR A 277 -12.58 -2.07 11.22
C TYR A 277 -13.17 -3.40 11.69
N GLU A 278 -14.17 -3.37 12.58
CA GLU A 278 -14.84 -4.58 13.08
C GLU A 278 -15.55 -5.33 11.96
N MET A 279 -16.22 -4.62 11.05
CA MET A 279 -16.82 -5.21 9.85
C MET A 279 -15.77 -5.96 9.01
N ALA A 280 -14.60 -5.35 8.74
CA ALA A 280 -13.54 -6.04 8.00
C ALA A 280 -13.04 -7.30 8.74
N CYS A 281 -12.86 -7.22 10.06
CA CYS A 281 -12.49 -8.35 10.92
C CYS A 281 -13.50 -9.51 10.86
N GLU A 282 -14.80 -9.20 10.86
CA GLU A 282 -15.86 -10.19 10.71
C GLU A 282 -15.75 -10.94 9.37
N TYR A 283 -15.50 -10.21 8.27
CA TYR A 283 -15.30 -10.85 6.97
C TYR A 283 -14.07 -11.78 6.93
N PHE A 284 -12.98 -11.43 7.63
CA PHE A 284 -11.78 -12.28 7.67
C PHE A 284 -12.01 -13.63 8.33
N GLN A 285 -13.02 -13.79 9.19
CA GLN A 285 -13.37 -15.10 9.77
C GLN A 285 -13.84 -16.12 8.74
N TRP A 286 -14.29 -15.64 7.58
CA TRP A 286 -14.79 -16.48 6.48
C TRP A 286 -13.70 -16.88 5.50
N LEU A 287 -12.45 -16.44 5.71
CA LEU A 287 -11.34 -16.83 4.85
C LEU A 287 -11.08 -18.34 4.96
N PRO A 288 -10.66 -18.98 3.85
CA PRO A 288 -10.22 -20.37 3.87
C PRO A 288 -9.11 -20.60 4.91
N LYS A 289 -9.06 -21.81 5.50
CA LYS A 289 -8.19 -22.16 6.65
C LYS A 289 -6.69 -22.03 6.36
N GLU A 290 -6.32 -22.09 5.08
CA GLU A 290 -4.98 -21.86 4.56
C GLU A 290 -4.52 -20.40 4.74
N HIS A 291 -5.44 -19.44 4.76
CA HIS A 291 -5.15 -18.01 4.93
C HIS A 291 -5.14 -17.62 6.41
N LYS A 292 -4.06 -17.96 7.11
CA LYS A 292 -3.89 -17.65 8.54
C LYS A 292 -3.44 -16.22 8.84
N LYS A 293 -3.19 -15.42 7.80
CA LYS A 293 -2.65 -14.07 7.94
C LYS A 293 -3.14 -13.17 6.81
N ILE A 294 -3.44 -11.92 7.11
CA ILE A 294 -3.78 -10.88 6.13
C ILE A 294 -3.15 -9.54 6.53
N TYR A 295 -2.80 -8.74 5.52
CA TYR A 295 -2.31 -7.38 5.71
C TYR A 295 -3.40 -6.37 5.39
N LEU A 296 -3.76 -5.53 6.36
CA LEU A 296 -4.80 -4.51 6.24
C LEU A 296 -4.16 -3.12 6.24
N MET A 297 -4.14 -2.48 5.07
CA MET A 297 -3.68 -1.10 4.92
C MET A 297 -4.81 -0.15 5.31
N LEU A 298 -4.57 0.68 6.33
CA LEU A 298 -5.50 1.73 6.76
C LEU A 298 -5.20 3.03 6.01
N GLU A 299 -6.16 3.49 5.23
CA GLU A 299 -6.03 4.72 4.44
C GLU A 299 -6.84 5.87 5.05
N ALA A 300 -6.26 6.51 6.06
CA ALA A 300 -6.85 7.69 6.70
C ALA A 300 -5.92 8.90 6.60
N LYS A 301 -6.43 10.12 6.80
CA LYS A 301 -5.59 11.33 6.68
C LYS A 301 -4.56 11.47 7.79
N LYS A 302 -4.88 11.07 9.02
CA LYS A 302 -3.96 11.09 10.17
C LYS A 302 -3.11 9.83 10.30
N LYS A 303 -3.08 8.97 9.28
CA LYS A 303 -2.03 7.96 9.11
C LYS A 303 -1.96 6.98 10.29
N GLU A 304 -0.80 6.87 10.93
CA GLU A 304 -0.53 5.96 12.05
C GLU A 304 -1.46 6.19 13.25
N GLN A 305 -2.00 7.41 13.40
CA GLN A 305 -2.93 7.75 14.47
C GLN A 305 -4.20 6.89 14.42
N SER A 306 -4.58 6.37 13.25
CA SER A 306 -5.70 5.43 13.13
C SER A 306 -5.39 4.11 13.83
N ILE A 307 -4.17 3.59 13.67
CA ILE A 307 -3.73 2.36 14.34
C ILE A 307 -3.71 2.57 15.85
N LEU A 308 -3.13 3.69 16.31
CA LEU A 308 -3.07 4.03 17.73
C LEU A 308 -4.47 4.15 18.33
N LYS A 309 -5.40 4.81 17.62
CA LYS A 309 -6.77 4.99 18.09
C LYS A 309 -7.54 3.68 18.19
N LEU A 310 -7.43 2.81 17.19
CA LEU A 310 -8.07 1.49 17.21
C LEU A 310 -7.56 0.64 18.39
N ARG A 311 -6.24 0.72 18.69
CA ARG A 311 -5.63 0.02 19.82
C ARG A 311 -6.12 0.54 21.18
N ASP A 312 -6.20 1.85 21.34
CA ASP A 312 -6.71 2.49 22.57
C ASP A 312 -8.18 2.13 22.86
N GLN A 313 -9.01 2.01 21.82
CA GLN A 313 -10.44 1.73 21.92
C GLN A 313 -10.83 0.27 22.19
N GLY A 314 -9.88 -0.64 22.42
CA GLY A 314 -10.24 -2.03 22.77
C GLY A 314 -9.21 -3.10 22.44
N ASP A 315 -8.01 -2.72 22.01
CA ASP A 315 -6.91 -3.62 21.73
C ASP A 315 -5.75 -3.41 22.73
N ARG A 316 -6.07 -3.11 23.99
CA ARG A 316 -5.13 -3.44 25.06
C ARG A 316 -5.03 -4.96 25.09
N PRO A 317 -3.84 -5.57 24.95
CA PRO A 317 -3.67 -6.93 25.43
C PRO A 317 -4.10 -6.93 26.90
N ARG A 318 -5.15 -7.67 27.27
CA ARG A 318 -5.44 -7.94 28.68
C ARG A 318 -4.18 -8.54 29.30
N GLY A 319 -3.41 -7.74 30.04
CA GLY A 319 -2.10 -8.13 30.56
C GLY A 319 -1.17 -6.98 30.99
N LEU A 320 -1.45 -5.72 30.70
CA LEU A 320 -0.73 -4.59 31.33
C LEU A 320 -1.67 -3.90 32.31
N THR A 321 -1.52 -4.23 33.59
CA THR A 321 -2.02 -3.40 34.69
C THR A 321 -1.28 -2.06 34.65
N ASP A 322 -2.00 -0.96 34.86
CA ASP A 322 -1.37 0.34 35.13
C ASP A 322 -0.35 0.20 36.27
N PRO A 323 0.81 0.89 36.21
CA PRO A 323 1.65 1.00 37.38
C PRO A 323 0.81 1.68 38.47
N ALA A 324 0.56 0.94 39.54
CA ALA A 324 -0.12 1.46 40.71
C ALA A 324 0.59 2.73 41.18
N VAL A 325 -0.23 3.73 41.54
CA VAL A 325 0.16 4.96 42.25
C VAL A 325 0.93 4.62 43.52
#